data_AF-A0A3D3LAP7-F1
#
_entry.id   AF-A0A3D3LAP7-F1
#
_cell.length_a   1.000
_cell.length_b   1.000
_cell.length_c   1.000
_cell.angle_alpha   90.00
_cell.angle_beta   90.00
_cell.angle_gamma   90.00
#
_symmetry.space_group_name_H-M   'P 1'
#
loop_
_entity.id
_entity.type
_entity.pdbx_description
1 polymer ?
#
loop_
_entity_poly.entity_id
_entity_poly.type
_entity_poly.pdbx_seq_one_letter_code
_entity_poly.pdbx_strand_id
1 'polypeptide(L)'
;MFVVLDDQLVFPYMGTSGIAPSGHRGMYTGGSIGLATLRRDGFASMDGPGELTTRPVKFKGKHLFVNVNGAVKVEVLDEAGKVLRSSKVASGDQTKLKVEWNDGADLGDLIGKAVKLRFHQTKGSLYAFWVTPDENGTSGGYVGAGGPDFGGVRDQPPGF
;
A
#
# COMPACT_ATOMS: atom_id res chain seq x y z
N MET A 1 -6.76 -14.89 -11.31
CA MET A 1 -7.50 -14.34 -10.15
C MET A 1 -6.53 -14.28 -8.98
N PHE A 2 -6.58 -13.23 -8.17
CA PHE A 2 -5.82 -13.16 -6.92
C PHE A 2 -6.77 -12.88 -5.76
N VAL A 3 -6.37 -13.27 -4.56
CA VAL A 3 -7.05 -12.92 -3.30
C VAL A 3 -6.08 -12.16 -2.41
N VAL A 4 -6.59 -11.34 -1.51
CA VAL A 4 -5.80 -10.70 -0.46
C VAL A 4 -5.73 -11.66 0.73
N LEU A 5 -4.53 -11.95 1.19
CA LEU A 5 -4.29 -12.67 2.43
C LEU A 5 -3.29 -11.87 3.24
N ASP A 6 -3.71 -11.39 4.41
CA ASP A 6 -2.94 -10.45 5.23
C ASP A 6 -2.44 -9.24 4.40
N ASP A 7 -1.13 -9.13 4.21
CA ASP A 7 -0.46 -8.07 3.48
C ASP A 7 0.02 -8.49 2.07
N GLN A 8 -0.48 -9.62 1.57
CA GLN A 8 -0.11 -10.17 0.27
C GLN A 8 -1.29 -10.31 -0.68
N LEU A 9 -0.99 -10.13 -1.97
CA LEU A 9 -1.79 -10.61 -3.08
C LEU A 9 -1.31 -12.04 -3.40
N VAL A 10 -2.23 -12.99 -3.36
CA VAL A 10 -1.94 -14.42 -3.57
C VAL A 10 -2.51 -14.86 -4.92
N PHE A 11 -1.66 -15.42 -5.77
CA PHE A 11 -1.97 -15.85 -7.13
C PHE A 11 -1.79 -17.37 -7.23
N PRO A 12 -2.84 -18.18 -7.00
CA PRO A 12 -2.80 -19.58 -7.40
C PRO A 12 -2.79 -19.65 -8.93
N TYR A 13 -1.86 -20.40 -9.49
CA TYR A 13 -1.74 -20.57 -10.92
C TYR A 13 -1.47 -22.03 -11.28
N MET A 14 -1.84 -22.41 -12.51
CA MET A 14 -1.55 -23.71 -13.07
C MET A 14 -0.54 -23.57 -14.20
N GLY A 15 0.49 -24.41 -14.19
CA GLY A 15 1.40 -24.59 -15.33
C GLY A 15 1.23 -25.98 -15.92
N THR A 16 1.45 -26.12 -17.22
CA THR A 16 1.38 -27.42 -17.92
C THR A 16 2.67 -27.62 -18.72
N SER A 17 3.35 -28.75 -18.52
CA SER A 17 4.57 -29.08 -19.27
C SER A 17 4.28 -29.52 -20.71
N GLY A 18 3.05 -29.92 -20.99
CA GLY A 18 2.64 -30.50 -22.26
C GLY A 18 3.01 -31.98 -22.41
N ILE A 19 3.48 -32.63 -21.33
CA ILE A 19 3.89 -34.04 -21.31
C ILE A 19 3.28 -34.74 -20.10
N ALA A 20 2.46 -35.77 -20.33
CA ALA A 20 1.89 -36.62 -19.29
C ALA A 20 2.95 -37.56 -18.69
N PRO A 21 2.72 -38.15 -17.49
CA PRO A 21 3.61 -39.16 -16.94
C PRO A 21 3.84 -40.38 -17.86
N SER A 22 2.87 -40.68 -18.72
CA SER A 22 2.98 -41.73 -19.75
C SER A 22 3.81 -41.34 -20.98
N GLY A 23 4.29 -40.10 -21.07
CA GLY A 23 4.95 -39.52 -22.25
C GLY A 23 3.99 -38.96 -23.30
N HIS A 24 2.68 -39.11 -23.13
CA HIS A 24 1.68 -38.55 -24.04
C HIS A 24 1.74 -37.01 -24.06
N ARG A 25 1.76 -36.42 -25.26
CA ARG A 25 1.84 -34.97 -25.46
C ARG A 25 0.46 -34.36 -25.68
N GLY A 26 0.16 -33.29 -24.97
CA GLY A 26 -1.10 -32.55 -25.13
C GLY A 26 -1.04 -31.21 -24.42
N MET A 27 -1.82 -30.23 -24.88
CA MET A 27 -1.73 -28.83 -24.42
C MET A 27 -1.86 -28.67 -22.90
N TYR A 28 -2.69 -29.51 -22.26
CA TYR A 28 -2.95 -29.45 -20.81
C TYR A 28 -2.38 -30.63 -20.01
N THR A 29 -1.43 -31.40 -20.58
CA THR A 29 -0.83 -32.53 -19.85
C THR A 29 0.35 -32.08 -18.99
N GLY A 30 0.65 -32.89 -17.97
CA GLY A 30 1.72 -32.58 -17.01
C GLY A 30 1.45 -31.32 -16.20
N GLY A 31 0.19 -31.17 -15.74
CA GLY A 31 -0.24 -30.02 -14.95
C GLY A 31 0.36 -30.01 -13.53
N SER A 32 0.75 -28.83 -13.07
CA SER A 32 1.12 -28.56 -11.68
C SER A 32 0.47 -27.26 -11.21
N ILE A 33 0.19 -27.18 -9.91
CA ILE A 33 -0.30 -25.96 -9.26
C ILE A 33 0.87 -25.28 -8.57
N GLY A 34 1.03 -23.99 -8.83
CA GLY A 34 1.98 -23.12 -8.14
C GLY A 34 1.26 -22.01 -7.38
N LEU A 35 2.00 -21.40 -6.46
CA LEU A 35 1.56 -20.23 -5.70
C LEU A 35 2.58 -19.13 -5.89
N ALA A 36 2.14 -17.99 -6.41
CA ALA A 36 2.93 -16.75 -6.43
C ALA A 36 2.32 -15.74 -5.46
N THR A 37 3.17 -14.92 -4.85
CA THR A 37 2.74 -13.85 -3.94
C THR A 37 3.35 -12.53 -4.36
N LEU A 38 2.63 -11.43 -4.10
CA LEU A 38 3.11 -10.07 -4.25
C LEU A 38 2.68 -9.27 -3.04
N ARG A 39 3.53 -8.36 -2.55
CA ARG A 39 3.16 -7.38 -1.54
C ARG A 39 1.91 -6.60 -1.97
N ARG A 40 0.93 -6.41 -1.06
CA ARG A 40 -0.22 -5.54 -1.31
C ARG A 40 0.27 -4.14 -1.68
N ASP A 41 -0.29 -3.55 -2.74
CA ASP A 41 0.16 -2.28 -3.33
C ASP A 41 1.66 -2.23 -3.67
N GLY A 42 2.31 -3.38 -3.89
CA GLY A 42 3.76 -3.50 -4.03
C GLY A 42 4.29 -3.66 -5.45
N PHE A 43 3.49 -3.36 -6.48
CA PHE A 43 3.88 -3.60 -7.88
C PHE A 43 5.00 -2.68 -8.37
N ALA A 44 5.02 -1.43 -7.91
CA ALA A 44 6.05 -0.44 -8.25
C ALA A 44 6.33 0.44 -7.03
N SER A 45 7.56 0.94 -6.93
CA SER A 45 8.01 1.83 -5.86
C SER A 45 8.76 3.04 -6.39
N MET A 46 8.78 4.09 -5.57
CA MET A 46 9.81 5.11 -5.64
C MET A 46 10.96 4.69 -4.72
N ASP A 47 12.08 4.31 -5.33
CA ASP A 47 13.28 3.90 -4.60
C ASP A 47 14.17 5.12 -4.30
N GLY A 48 14.66 5.17 -3.07
CA GLY A 48 15.57 6.22 -2.62
C GLY A 48 17.02 5.99 -3.08
N PRO A 49 17.87 7.03 -2.97
CA PRO A 49 17.59 8.32 -2.33
C PRO A 49 16.80 9.29 -3.23
N GLY A 50 15.90 10.09 -2.63
CA GLY A 50 15.20 11.17 -3.34
C GLY A 50 14.01 11.75 -2.60
N GLU A 51 13.32 12.68 -3.26
CA GLU A 51 12.08 13.28 -2.78
C GLU A 51 10.93 13.06 -3.77
N LEU A 52 9.73 12.83 -3.26
CA LEU A 52 8.49 12.77 -4.05
C LEU A 52 7.50 13.77 -3.46
N THR A 53 7.02 14.71 -4.29
CA THR A 53 5.98 15.66 -3.87
C THR A 53 4.71 15.41 -4.66
N THR A 54 3.58 15.27 -3.97
CA THR A 54 2.29 15.09 -4.63
C THR A 54 1.83 16.38 -5.31
N ARG A 55 0.94 16.26 -6.30
CA ARG A 55 0.02 17.36 -6.62
C ARG A 55 -0.83 17.71 -5.37
N PRO A 56 -1.47 18.88 -5.30
CA PRO A 56 -2.38 19.19 -4.20
C PRO A 56 -3.44 18.10 -4.04
N VAL A 57 -3.61 17.61 -2.81
CA VAL A 57 -4.58 16.59 -2.43
C VAL A 57 -5.52 17.15 -1.36
N LYS A 58 -6.75 16.65 -1.36
CA LYS A 58 -7.74 16.85 -0.30
C LYS A 58 -8.15 15.48 0.23
N PHE A 59 -8.31 15.37 1.54
CA PHE A 59 -8.68 14.12 2.20
C PHE A 59 -9.74 14.36 3.28
N LYS A 60 -10.42 13.28 3.66
CA LYS A 60 -11.45 13.25 4.71
C LYS A 60 -10.98 12.55 5.99
N GLY A 61 -9.79 11.95 5.96
CA GLY A 61 -9.18 11.27 7.09
C GLY A 61 -8.20 12.15 7.85
N LYS A 62 -7.75 11.65 9.01
CA LYS A 62 -6.78 12.34 9.87
C LYS A 62 -5.49 11.54 10.10
N HIS A 63 -5.47 10.27 9.72
CA HIS A 63 -4.32 9.39 9.87
C HIS A 63 -3.67 9.11 8.51
N LEU A 64 -2.38 9.44 8.39
CA LEU A 64 -1.57 9.11 7.20
C LEU A 64 -0.89 7.75 7.41
N PHE A 65 -1.03 6.88 6.41
CA PHE A 65 -0.35 5.59 6.34
C PHE A 65 0.51 5.51 5.08
N VAL A 66 1.60 4.76 5.17
CA VAL A 66 2.50 4.46 4.07
C VAL A 66 2.75 2.96 3.97
N ASN A 67 2.94 2.51 2.73
CA ASN A 67 3.49 1.21 2.42
C ASN A 67 4.97 1.41 2.04
N VAL A 68 5.88 0.88 2.87
CA VAL A 68 7.32 1.16 2.75
C VAL A 68 8.15 -0.06 3.11
N ASN A 69 9.27 -0.21 2.41
CA ASN A 69 10.41 -1.03 2.86
C ASN A 69 11.63 -0.13 2.97
N GLY A 70 11.98 0.31 4.18
CA GLY A 70 13.05 1.26 4.43
C GLY A 70 12.62 2.37 5.37
N ALA A 71 13.12 3.59 5.16
CA ALA A 71 12.84 4.74 6.04
C ALA A 71 12.38 5.96 5.25
N VAL A 72 11.21 6.50 5.62
CA VAL A 72 10.61 7.67 4.99
C VAL A 72 10.29 8.75 6.03
N LYS A 73 10.51 10.01 5.67
CA LYS A 73 10.01 11.17 6.40
C LYS A 73 9.02 11.93 5.53
N VAL A 74 7.94 12.42 6.11
CA VAL A 74 6.86 13.11 5.39
C VAL A 74 6.73 14.54 5.88
N GLU A 75 6.48 15.45 4.96
CA GLU A 75 6.08 16.82 5.24
C GLU A 75 4.75 17.13 4.59
N VAL A 76 3.93 17.93 5.28
CA VAL A 76 2.75 18.55 4.71
C VAL A 76 3.09 19.98 4.34
N LEU A 77 2.86 20.33 3.08
CA LEU A 77 3.10 21.65 2.55
C LEU A 77 1.77 22.34 2.21
N ASP A 78 1.73 23.66 2.32
CA ASP A 78 0.66 24.45 1.71
C ASP A 78 0.83 24.53 0.17
N GLU A 79 -0.10 25.22 -0.49
CA GLU A 79 -0.05 25.39 -1.96
C GLU A 79 1.21 26.13 -2.42
N ALA A 80 1.72 27.06 -1.62
CA ALA A 80 2.94 27.84 -1.88
C ALA A 80 4.23 27.06 -1.59
N GLY A 81 4.14 25.85 -1.02
CA GLY A 81 5.28 25.00 -0.69
C GLY A 81 5.88 25.25 0.69
N LYS A 82 5.24 26.07 1.53
CA LYS A 82 5.66 26.25 2.93
C LYS A 82 5.31 24.99 3.71
N VAL A 83 6.28 24.50 4.50
CA VAL A 83 6.07 23.38 5.42
C VAL A 83 5.09 23.78 6.52
N LEU A 84 3.96 23.11 6.57
CA LEU A 84 2.97 23.22 7.63
C LEU A 84 3.27 22.24 8.77
N ARG A 85 3.77 21.04 8.42
CA ARG A 85 4.04 19.97 9.39
C ARG A 85 5.11 19.01 8.90
N SER A 86 5.87 18.42 9.81
CA SER A 86 6.88 17.39 9.51
C SER A 86 6.69 16.18 10.42
N SER A 87 6.89 14.99 9.87
CA SER A 87 6.78 13.72 10.59
C SER A 87 8.07 13.35 11.33
N LYS A 88 7.94 12.42 12.28
CA LYS A 88 9.04 11.55 12.69
C LYS A 88 9.43 10.64 11.52
N VAL A 89 10.62 10.03 11.57
CA VAL A 89 11.00 9.03 10.57
C VAL A 89 10.16 7.77 10.81
N ALA A 90 9.42 7.35 9.79
CA ALA A 90 8.71 6.08 9.76
C ALA A 90 9.62 5.05 9.08
N SER A 91 9.97 3.95 9.77
CA SER A 91 10.83 2.92 9.19
C SER A 91 10.35 1.50 9.46
N GLY A 92 10.72 0.60 8.54
CA GLY A 92 10.41 -0.83 8.61
C GLY A 92 10.12 -1.41 7.24
N ASP A 93 9.76 -2.68 7.22
CA ASP A 93 9.15 -3.35 6.08
C ASP A 93 7.69 -3.64 6.40
N GLN A 94 6.80 -2.73 6.02
CA GLN A 94 5.37 -2.79 6.35
C GLN A 94 4.51 -2.29 5.19
N THR A 95 3.41 -2.98 4.93
CA THR A 95 2.42 -2.54 3.94
C THR A 95 1.50 -1.45 4.46
N LYS A 96 1.41 -1.29 5.78
CA LYS A 96 0.52 -0.37 6.48
C LYS A 96 1.24 0.21 7.72
N LEU A 97 2.11 1.18 7.50
CA LEU A 97 2.81 1.89 8.58
C LEU A 97 2.20 3.27 8.82
N LYS A 98 1.77 3.53 10.06
CA LYS A 98 1.23 4.83 10.47
C LYS A 98 2.36 5.86 10.54
N VAL A 99 2.13 7.04 9.97
CA VAL A 99 3.05 8.18 10.08
C VAL A 99 2.73 8.98 11.34
N GLU A 100 3.74 9.18 12.18
CA GLU A 100 3.64 10.01 13.38
C GLU A 100 4.23 11.40 13.16
N TRP A 101 3.58 12.42 13.71
CA TRP A 101 4.01 13.81 13.58
C TRP A 101 4.88 14.27 14.76
N ASN A 102 5.82 15.19 14.51
CA ASN A 102 6.74 15.67 15.56
C ASN A 102 6.02 16.46 16.67
N ASP A 103 4.93 17.13 16.32
CA ASP A 103 4.07 17.87 17.26
C ASP A 103 3.04 16.99 17.97
N GLY A 104 3.00 15.68 17.67
CA GLY A 104 2.05 14.73 18.25
C GLY A 104 0.60 14.90 17.78
N ALA A 105 0.28 15.89 16.95
CA ALA A 105 -1.06 16.10 16.44
C ALA A 105 -1.33 15.22 15.20
N ASP A 106 -2.60 15.13 14.76
CA ASP A 106 -3.00 14.43 13.54
C ASP A 106 -3.28 15.41 12.39
N LEU A 107 -3.80 14.92 11.25
CA LEU A 107 -4.13 15.77 10.09
C LEU A 107 -5.56 16.37 10.14
N GLY A 108 -6.24 16.30 11.28
CA GLY A 108 -7.64 16.70 11.42
C GLY A 108 -7.90 18.16 11.06
N ASP A 109 -6.96 19.06 11.40
CA ASP A 109 -7.05 20.49 11.09
C ASP A 109 -6.85 20.81 9.60
N LEU A 110 -6.41 19.82 8.81
CA LEU A 110 -6.16 19.93 7.37
C LEU A 110 -7.22 19.23 6.51
N ILE A 111 -8.26 18.64 7.13
CA ILE A 111 -9.37 18.01 6.40
C ILE A 111 -10.01 18.99 5.41
N GLY A 112 -10.16 18.55 4.16
CA GLY A 112 -10.75 19.34 3.08
C GLY A 112 -9.88 20.48 2.53
N LYS A 113 -8.76 20.82 3.19
CA LYS A 113 -7.79 21.80 2.69
C LYS A 113 -6.91 21.17 1.62
N ALA A 114 -6.57 21.95 0.59
CA ALA A 114 -5.63 21.52 -0.42
C ALA A 114 -4.21 21.64 0.12
N VAL A 115 -3.51 20.52 0.23
CA VAL A 115 -2.12 20.44 0.72
C VAL A 115 -1.30 19.53 -0.18
N LYS A 116 0.03 19.63 -0.13
CA LYS A 116 0.93 18.69 -0.80
C LYS A 116 1.61 17.82 0.25
N LEU A 117 1.81 16.54 -0.06
CA LEU A 117 2.64 15.65 0.76
C LEU A 117 4.00 15.53 0.08
N ARG A 118 5.07 15.81 0.83
CA ARG A 118 6.45 15.63 0.39
C ARG A 118 7.09 14.50 1.18
N PHE A 119 7.48 13.45 0.48
CA PHE A 119 8.15 12.27 1.01
C PHE A 119 9.64 12.40 0.76
N HIS A 120 10.42 12.20 1.82
CA HIS A 120 11.87 12.16 1.81
C HIS A 120 12.30 10.72 2.06
N GLN A 121 12.89 10.08 1.05
CA GLN A 121 13.37 8.71 1.13
C GLN A 121 14.89 8.70 1.06
N THR A 122 15.56 8.22 2.11
CA THR A 122 17.03 8.11 2.11
C THR A 122 17.47 6.79 1.48
N LYS A 123 16.88 5.67 1.93
CA LYS A 123 17.17 4.32 1.43
C LYS A 123 15.92 3.47 1.60
N GLY A 124 15.57 2.71 0.56
CA GLY A 124 14.39 1.87 0.54
C GLY A 124 13.35 2.30 -0.48
N SER A 125 12.19 1.68 -0.41
CA SER A 125 11.13 1.72 -1.41
C SER A 125 9.84 2.23 -0.78
N LEU A 126 9.31 3.35 -1.30
CA LEU A 126 7.96 3.84 -0.99
C LEU A 126 7.01 3.32 -2.07
N TYR A 127 6.05 2.48 -1.68
CA TYR A 127 5.12 1.83 -2.60
C TYR A 127 3.79 2.58 -2.72
N ALA A 128 3.20 2.97 -1.60
CA ALA A 128 1.89 3.62 -1.56
C ALA A 128 1.74 4.50 -0.31
N PHE A 129 0.74 5.39 -0.34
CA PHE A 129 0.34 6.21 0.80
C PHE A 129 -1.16 6.51 0.72
N TRP A 130 -1.80 6.71 1.87
CA TRP A 130 -3.21 7.12 1.93
C TRP A 130 -3.54 7.79 3.27
N VAL A 131 -4.61 8.57 3.27
CA VAL A 131 -5.14 9.22 4.49
C VAL A 131 -6.52 8.66 4.78
N THR A 132 -6.74 8.17 6.00
CA THR A 132 -7.98 7.51 6.42
C THR A 132 -8.51 8.05 7.76
N PRO A 133 -9.83 8.05 7.99
CA PRO A 133 -10.40 8.33 9.31
C PRO A 133 -10.21 7.18 10.30
N ASP A 134 -9.94 5.95 9.82
CA ASP A 134 -9.75 4.76 10.64
C ASP A 134 -8.34 4.71 11.25
N GLU A 135 -8.26 4.47 12.55
CA GLU A 135 -6.99 4.38 13.27
C GLU A 135 -6.18 3.13 12.91
N ASN A 136 -6.84 2.09 12.39
CA ASN A 136 -6.23 0.82 11.97
C ASN A 136 -5.76 0.85 10.50
N GLY A 137 -5.94 1.97 9.81
CA GLY A 137 -5.33 2.20 8.51
C GLY A 137 -6.04 1.56 7.33
N THR A 138 -7.34 1.23 7.42
CA THR A 138 -8.11 0.80 6.24
C THR A 138 -8.02 1.85 5.14
N SER A 139 -7.69 1.40 3.93
CA SER A 139 -7.42 2.30 2.79
C SER A 139 -8.68 2.81 2.11
N GLY A 140 -9.81 2.12 2.27
CA GLY A 140 -11.02 2.34 1.46
C GLY A 140 -10.89 1.90 0.00
N GLY A 141 -9.72 1.37 -0.39
CA GLY A 141 -9.43 0.86 -1.72
C GLY A 141 -10.13 -0.47 -2.00
N TYR A 142 -10.11 -0.90 -3.27
CA TYR A 142 -10.68 -2.20 -3.66
C TYR A 142 -9.71 -3.35 -3.38
N VAL A 143 -10.23 -4.47 -2.88
CA VAL A 143 -9.44 -5.69 -2.57
C VAL A 143 -9.60 -6.78 -3.63
N GLY A 144 -10.05 -6.40 -4.84
CA GLY A 144 -10.23 -7.34 -5.95
C GLY A 144 -11.27 -8.42 -5.61
N ALA A 145 -10.84 -9.68 -5.59
CA ALA A 145 -11.71 -10.80 -5.23
C ALA A 145 -11.96 -10.94 -3.71
N GLY A 146 -11.43 -10.02 -2.89
CA GLY A 146 -11.55 -10.07 -1.44
C GLY A 146 -10.48 -10.94 -0.79
N GLY A 147 -10.75 -11.31 0.45
CA GLY A 147 -9.87 -12.11 1.30
C GLY A 147 -10.61 -12.53 2.58
N PRO A 148 -10.05 -13.44 3.38
CA PRO A 148 -10.70 -13.94 4.59
C PRO A 148 -11.10 -12.83 5.58
N ASP A 149 -10.34 -11.74 5.63
CA ASP A 149 -10.56 -10.64 6.57
C ASP A 149 -11.49 -9.53 6.03
N PHE A 150 -12.02 -9.68 4.82
CA PHE A 150 -12.83 -8.65 4.16
C PHE A 150 -14.29 -9.08 4.04
N GLY A 151 -15.21 -8.28 4.57
CA GLY A 151 -16.66 -8.48 4.43
C GLY A 151 -17.22 -8.11 3.05
N GLY A 152 -16.40 -7.56 2.14
CA GLY A 152 -16.81 -7.12 0.83
C GLY A 152 -15.63 -6.81 -0.10
N VAL A 153 -15.89 -6.07 -1.18
CA VAL A 153 -14.88 -5.76 -2.22
C VAL A 153 -13.98 -4.55 -1.88
N ARG A 154 -14.15 -3.95 -0.70
CA ARG A 154 -13.37 -2.79 -0.24
C ARG A 154 -12.69 -3.05 1.10
N ASP A 155 -11.53 -2.43 1.28
CA ASP A 155 -10.79 -2.37 2.55
C ASP A 155 -11.49 -1.39 3.49
N GLN A 156 -12.38 -1.92 4.34
CA GLN A 156 -13.19 -1.17 5.29
C GLN A 156 -12.97 -1.70 6.70
N PRO A 157 -13.26 -0.89 7.74
CA PRO A 157 -13.21 -1.37 9.11
C PRO A 157 -14.16 -2.56 9.32
N PRO A 158 -13.84 -3.50 10.22
CA PRO A 158 -14.72 -4.61 10.54
C PRO A 158 -16.12 -4.11 10.96
N GLY A 159 -17.18 -4.69 10.38
CA GLY A 159 -18.57 -4.39 10.76
C GLY A 159 -19.30 -3.32 9.94
N PHE A 160 -18.74 -2.90 8.79
CA PHE A 160 -19.41 -2.06 7.78
C PHE A 160 -19.77 -2.84 6.51
#